data_AF-A0A1Z8LY01-F1
#
_entry.id   AF-A0A1Z8LY01-F1
#
_cell.length_a   1.000
_cell.length_b   1.000
_cell.length_c   1.000
_cell.angle_alpha   90.00
_cell.angle_beta   90.00
_cell.angle_gamma   90.00
#
_symmetry.space_group_name_H-M   'P 1'
#
loop_
_entity.id
_entity.type
_entity.pdbx_description
1 polymer ?
#
loop_
_entity_poly.entity_id
_entity_poly.type
_entity_poly.pdbx_seq_one_letter_code
_entity_poly.pdbx_strand_id
1 'polypeptide(L)'
;MDDGLQKLRWTLDLVLERGDHSWSMENVSTPTTRAVLAEYAARFPGRVGFATLDGAEFGAAQTRIRLIAAPPKLIKLLQEMPSARRVSAREAFASRGLAVPATHFKNQTRNRDGTPCVRSVEEQSFTVCASHALTWCDRDGKTHKVMTARDSAVLMGFGSEWRLPAGSRNAQRGVGNALCVAMSKAIVQAAIALRTGAPIPTAPLLSTPPPPGPPAPTSTPEPPAPPAPPTLAEQPSSAASSTPPREKADRGLRKRLRTIESPIRGLHGPSPSHPDAAATED
;
A
#
# COMPACT_ATOMS: atom_id res chain seq x y z
N MET A 1 -13.11 -19.04 1.54
CA MET A 1 -12.47 -18.17 0.53
C MET A 1 -13.48 -17.67 -0.50
N ASP A 2 -14.66 -18.30 -0.62
CA ASP A 2 -15.61 -18.00 -1.70
C ASP A 2 -16.32 -16.65 -1.60
N ASP A 3 -16.52 -16.11 -0.39
CA ASP A 3 -17.20 -14.82 -0.18
C ASP A 3 -16.57 -13.66 -0.98
N GLY A 4 -15.24 -13.60 -1.06
CA GLY A 4 -14.55 -12.55 -1.83
C GLY A 4 -14.76 -12.66 -3.34
N LEU A 5 -14.76 -13.89 -3.88
CA LEU A 5 -15.01 -14.13 -5.31
C LEU A 5 -16.49 -13.96 -5.65
N GLN A 6 -17.39 -14.29 -4.72
CA GLN A 6 -18.82 -14.05 -4.89
C GLN A 6 -19.13 -12.56 -4.95
N LYS A 7 -18.53 -11.74 -4.06
CA LYS A 7 -18.63 -10.28 -4.12
C LYS A 7 -18.06 -9.69 -5.40
N LEU A 8 -16.97 -10.25 -5.90
CA LEU A 8 -16.37 -9.88 -7.19
C LEU A 8 -17.36 -10.11 -8.34
N ARG A 9 -17.94 -11.31 -8.44
CA ARG A 9 -18.93 -11.65 -9.46
C ARG A 9 -20.18 -10.78 -9.35
N TRP A 10 -20.73 -10.67 -8.15
CA TRP A 10 -21.90 -9.83 -7.88
C TRP A 10 -21.69 -8.37 -8.30
N THR A 11 -20.51 -7.81 -8.03
CA THR A 11 -20.20 -6.43 -8.45
C THR A 11 -20.18 -6.28 -9.97
N LEU A 12 -19.62 -7.28 -10.69
CA LEU A 12 -19.61 -7.30 -12.16
C LEU A 12 -21.01 -7.47 -12.73
N ASP A 13 -21.79 -8.41 -12.19
CA ASP A 13 -23.18 -8.63 -12.61
C ASP A 13 -23.99 -7.36 -12.42
N LEU A 14 -23.87 -6.70 -11.27
CA LEU A 14 -24.57 -5.46 -10.96
C LEU A 14 -24.28 -4.33 -11.98
N VAL A 15 -23.01 -4.07 -12.31
CA VAL A 15 -22.67 -2.99 -13.26
C VAL A 15 -23.09 -3.35 -14.70
N LEU A 16 -23.10 -4.63 -15.04
CA LEU A 16 -23.52 -5.12 -16.35
C LEU A 16 -25.04 -5.03 -16.51
N GLU A 17 -25.80 -5.52 -15.52
CA GLU A 17 -27.26 -5.49 -15.46
C GLU A 17 -27.81 -4.06 -15.49
N ARG A 18 -27.18 -3.14 -14.75
CA ARG A 18 -27.54 -1.71 -14.77
C ARG A 18 -27.23 -1.00 -16.09
N GLY A 19 -26.43 -1.61 -16.96
CA GLY A 19 -25.99 -0.97 -18.20
C GLY A 19 -24.96 0.13 -17.98
N ASP A 20 -24.21 0.13 -16.88
CA ASP A 20 -23.25 1.21 -16.59
C ASP A 20 -22.12 1.23 -17.65
N HIS A 21 -21.89 2.39 -18.26
CA HIS A 21 -20.89 2.58 -19.32
C HIS A 21 -19.56 3.16 -18.83
N SER A 22 -19.51 3.64 -17.59
CA SER A 22 -18.31 4.15 -16.93
C SER A 22 -18.25 3.60 -15.52
N TRP A 23 -17.33 2.67 -15.30
CA TRP A 23 -17.13 2.01 -14.01
C TRP A 23 -15.69 1.51 -13.92
N SER A 24 -15.24 1.25 -12.69
CA SER A 24 -13.99 0.56 -12.43
C SER A 24 -14.10 -0.21 -11.13
N MET A 25 -13.40 -1.32 -11.03
CA MET A 25 -13.30 -2.13 -9.83
C MET A 25 -11.85 -2.56 -9.64
N GLU A 26 -11.40 -2.59 -8.40
CA GLU A 26 -10.05 -3.00 -8.04
C GLU A 26 -10.07 -4.29 -7.21
N ASN A 27 -9.06 -5.13 -7.42
CA ASN A 27 -8.79 -6.28 -6.56
C ASN A 27 -7.29 -6.60 -6.53
N VAL A 28 -6.90 -7.48 -5.61
CA VAL A 28 -5.57 -8.09 -5.62
C VAL A 28 -5.47 -9.06 -6.80
N SER A 29 -4.36 -9.01 -7.54
CA SER A 29 -4.09 -9.90 -8.67
C SER A 29 -3.67 -11.28 -8.16
N THR A 30 -4.63 -12.20 -8.08
CA THR A 30 -4.38 -13.62 -7.79
C THR A 30 -4.78 -14.46 -9.00
N PRO A 31 -4.32 -15.73 -9.11
CA PRO A 31 -4.75 -16.60 -10.19
C PRO A 31 -6.28 -16.72 -10.28
N THR A 32 -6.97 -16.80 -9.12
CA THR A 32 -8.43 -16.95 -9.05
C THR A 32 -9.19 -15.69 -9.44
N THR A 33 -8.78 -14.51 -8.99
CA THR A 33 -9.44 -13.25 -9.37
C THR A 33 -9.24 -12.95 -10.85
N ARG A 34 -8.06 -13.25 -11.40
CA ARG A 34 -7.77 -13.13 -12.84
C ARG A 34 -8.62 -14.09 -13.68
N ALA A 35 -8.82 -15.32 -13.23
CA ALA A 35 -9.66 -16.29 -13.93
C ALA A 35 -11.12 -15.80 -14.03
N VAL A 36 -11.67 -15.25 -12.95
CA VAL A 36 -13.02 -14.66 -12.96
C VAL A 36 -13.10 -13.49 -13.95
N LEU A 37 -12.15 -12.56 -13.95
CA LEU A 37 -12.19 -11.45 -14.90
C LEU A 37 -12.00 -11.90 -16.35
N ALA A 38 -11.20 -12.94 -16.60
CA ALA A 38 -11.03 -13.52 -17.93
C ALA A 38 -12.34 -14.13 -18.45
N GLU A 39 -13.09 -14.83 -17.60
CA GLU A 39 -14.42 -15.37 -17.92
C GLU A 39 -15.39 -14.23 -18.31
N TYR A 40 -15.48 -13.18 -17.50
CA TYR A 40 -16.35 -12.03 -17.78
C TYR A 40 -15.92 -11.25 -19.03
N ALA A 41 -14.62 -11.07 -19.26
CA ALA A 41 -14.11 -10.43 -20.47
C ALA A 41 -14.42 -11.24 -21.73
N ALA A 42 -14.35 -12.57 -21.66
CA ALA A 42 -14.74 -13.44 -22.77
C ALA A 42 -16.26 -13.39 -23.05
N ARG A 43 -17.08 -13.35 -21.99
CA ARG A 43 -18.54 -13.27 -22.10
C ARG A 43 -19.05 -11.90 -22.55
N PHE A 44 -18.35 -10.83 -22.15
CA PHE A 44 -18.75 -9.43 -22.39
C PHE A 44 -17.60 -8.57 -22.95
N PRO A 45 -17.04 -8.90 -24.14
CA PRO A 45 -15.78 -8.33 -24.64
C PRO A 45 -15.82 -6.82 -24.92
N GLY A 46 -17.00 -6.25 -25.19
CA GLY A 46 -17.17 -4.80 -25.36
C GLY A 46 -17.40 -4.03 -24.06
N ARG A 47 -17.59 -4.72 -22.93
CA ARG A 47 -18.01 -4.13 -21.65
C ARG A 47 -17.04 -4.39 -20.51
N VAL A 48 -16.29 -5.49 -20.56
CA VAL A 48 -15.32 -5.87 -19.52
C VAL A 48 -13.96 -6.07 -20.13
N GLY A 49 -12.99 -5.29 -19.66
CA GLY A 49 -11.57 -5.53 -19.81
C GLY A 49 -10.89 -5.48 -18.45
N PHE A 50 -9.64 -5.95 -18.37
CA PHE A 50 -8.87 -5.84 -17.14
C PHE A 50 -7.37 -5.77 -17.41
N ALA A 51 -6.63 -5.19 -16.46
CA ALA A 51 -5.17 -5.15 -16.47
C ALA A 51 -4.61 -5.26 -15.06
N THR A 52 -3.40 -5.79 -14.94
CA THR A 52 -2.61 -5.69 -13.70
C THR A 52 -1.71 -4.48 -13.82
N LEU A 53 -1.86 -3.50 -12.93
CA LEU A 53 -1.24 -2.19 -12.99
C LEU A 53 -0.47 -1.92 -11.69
N ASP A 54 0.70 -1.29 -11.77
CA ASP A 54 1.47 -0.86 -10.59
C ASP A 54 1.19 0.61 -10.27
N GLY A 55 0.77 0.90 -9.04
CA GLY A 55 0.58 2.28 -8.57
C GLY A 55 1.80 3.17 -8.74
N ALA A 56 3.01 2.60 -8.69
CA ALA A 56 4.25 3.34 -8.93
C ALA A 56 4.30 3.95 -10.34
N GLU A 57 3.71 3.30 -11.33
CA GLU A 57 3.62 3.78 -12.71
C GLU A 57 2.67 4.98 -12.84
N PHE A 58 1.83 5.25 -11.84
CA PHE A 58 0.97 6.44 -11.79
C PHE A 58 1.50 7.52 -10.83
N GLY A 59 2.76 7.38 -10.39
CA GLY A 59 3.40 8.33 -9.47
C GLY A 59 3.13 8.07 -7.98
N ALA A 60 2.69 6.87 -7.59
CA ALA A 60 2.66 6.50 -6.18
C ALA A 60 4.07 6.25 -5.64
N ALA A 61 4.30 6.59 -4.37
CA ALA A 61 5.57 6.37 -3.68
C ALA A 61 5.75 4.94 -3.15
N GLN A 62 5.03 3.99 -3.75
CA GLN A 62 5.06 2.59 -3.38
C GLN A 62 4.83 1.71 -4.60
N THR A 63 5.47 0.54 -4.61
CA THR A 63 5.07 -0.56 -5.48
C THR A 63 3.75 -1.13 -4.93
N ARG A 64 2.66 -0.98 -5.68
CA ARG A 64 1.34 -1.51 -5.31
C ARG A 64 0.64 -1.99 -6.57
N ILE A 65 0.87 -3.26 -6.86
CA ILE A 65 0.32 -3.95 -8.03
C ILE A 65 -1.13 -4.35 -7.74
N ARG A 66 -2.06 -3.94 -8.60
CA ARG A 66 -3.50 -4.22 -8.49
C ARG A 66 -4.10 -4.66 -9.81
N LEU A 67 -5.12 -5.50 -9.72
CA LEU A 67 -5.95 -5.94 -10.82
C LEU A 67 -7.12 -4.96 -10.95
N ILE A 68 -7.18 -4.23 -12.06
CA ILE A 68 -8.24 -3.28 -12.35
C ILE A 68 -9.13 -3.86 -13.44
N ALA A 69 -10.44 -3.91 -13.19
CA ALA A 69 -11.48 -4.25 -14.15
C ALA A 69 -12.30 -3.00 -14.49
N ALA A 70 -12.59 -2.77 -15.78
CA ALA A 70 -13.33 -1.62 -16.27
C ALA A 70 -13.77 -1.84 -17.73
N PRO A 71 -14.50 -0.90 -18.38
CA PRO A 71 -14.69 -0.94 -19.82
C PRO A 71 -13.36 -1.01 -20.59
N PRO A 72 -13.25 -1.79 -21.68
CA PRO A 72 -11.98 -2.01 -22.39
C PRO A 72 -11.26 -0.72 -22.83
N LYS A 73 -12.02 0.30 -23.24
CA LYS A 73 -11.46 1.62 -23.61
C LYS A 73 -10.75 2.29 -22.42
N LEU A 74 -11.28 2.15 -21.21
CA LEU A 74 -10.66 2.69 -19.99
C LEU A 74 -9.39 1.93 -19.65
N ILE A 75 -9.40 0.61 -19.75
CA ILE A 75 -8.22 -0.22 -19.50
C ILE A 75 -7.09 0.12 -20.47
N LYS A 76 -7.39 0.21 -21.78
CA LYS A 76 -6.41 0.59 -22.79
C LYS A 76 -5.80 1.95 -22.47
N LEU A 77 -6.64 2.92 -22.13
CA LEU A 77 -6.18 4.25 -21.78
C LEU A 77 -5.28 4.26 -20.55
N LEU A 78 -5.61 3.49 -19.50
CA LEU A 78 -4.77 3.35 -18.31
C LEU A 78 -3.40 2.71 -18.61
N GLN A 79 -3.34 1.77 -19.56
CA GLN A 79 -2.09 1.14 -20.00
C GLN A 79 -1.20 2.09 -20.81
N GLU A 80 -1.82 3.09 -21.47
CA GLU A 80 -1.13 4.14 -22.23
C GLU A 80 -0.78 5.37 -21.37
N MET A 81 -1.38 5.50 -20.18
CA MET A 81 -1.19 6.59 -19.22
C MET A 81 0.03 6.56 -18.28
N PRO A 82 0.89 5.53 -18.17
CA PRO A 82 1.96 5.53 -17.18
C PRO A 82 2.75 6.85 -17.12
N SER A 83 2.88 7.38 -15.91
CA SER A 83 3.72 8.53 -15.58
C SER A 83 5.16 8.22 -15.98
N ALA A 84 5.78 9.16 -16.70
CA ALA A 84 7.21 9.12 -16.99
C ALA A 84 8.09 9.14 -15.72
N ARG A 85 7.51 9.48 -14.54
CA ARG A 85 8.25 9.65 -13.28
C ARG A 85 7.67 8.80 -12.17
N ARG A 86 8.51 7.92 -11.61
CA ARG A 86 8.24 7.23 -10.34
C ARG A 86 8.64 8.14 -9.18
N VAL A 87 7.88 8.10 -8.09
CA VAL A 87 8.09 8.95 -6.90
C VAL A 87 8.78 8.13 -5.82
N SER A 88 9.80 8.66 -5.16
CA SER A 88 10.45 7.98 -4.02
C SER A 88 9.68 8.19 -2.72
N ALA A 89 9.93 7.36 -1.71
CA ALA A 89 9.38 7.58 -0.38
C ALA A 89 9.85 8.93 0.20
N ARG A 90 11.12 9.31 0.00
CA ARG A 90 11.64 10.61 0.43
C ARG A 90 10.89 11.76 -0.20
N GLU A 91 10.68 11.74 -1.52
CA GLU A 91 9.94 12.78 -2.23
C GLU A 91 8.50 12.91 -1.73
N ALA A 92 7.83 11.79 -1.45
CA ALA A 92 6.48 11.81 -0.92
C ALA A 92 6.41 12.51 0.45
N PHE A 93 7.37 12.25 1.34
CA PHE A 93 7.46 12.96 2.62
C PHE A 93 7.85 14.44 2.43
N ALA A 94 8.82 14.73 1.59
CA ALA A 94 9.28 16.09 1.31
C ALA A 94 8.16 16.97 0.73
N SER A 95 7.30 16.41 -0.14
CA SER A 95 6.12 17.12 -0.69
C SER A 95 5.09 17.55 0.38
N ARG A 96 5.22 17.02 1.59
CA ARG A 96 4.39 17.36 2.76
C ARG A 96 5.15 18.19 3.80
N GLY A 97 6.37 18.64 3.49
CA GLY A 97 7.24 19.31 4.45
C GLY A 97 7.70 18.39 5.60
N LEU A 98 7.73 17.08 5.38
CA LEU A 98 8.11 16.09 6.38
C LEU A 98 9.49 15.52 6.08
N ALA A 99 10.30 15.32 7.14
CA ALA A 99 11.51 14.53 7.05
C ALA A 99 11.18 13.03 7.14
N VAL A 100 11.96 12.20 6.44
CA VAL A 100 11.89 10.74 6.60
C VAL A 100 12.49 10.33 7.96
N PRO A 101 11.85 9.44 8.73
CA PRO A 101 12.35 9.05 10.06
C PRO A 101 13.61 8.17 10.07
N ALA A 102 13.96 7.57 8.94
CA ALA A 102 15.16 6.75 8.77
C ALA A 102 15.56 6.73 7.28
N THR A 103 16.74 6.18 6.98
CA THR A 103 17.26 6.06 5.60
C THR A 103 16.65 4.89 4.83
N HIS A 104 16.08 3.92 5.53
CA HIS A 104 15.48 2.73 4.92
C HIS A 104 14.17 2.35 5.60
N PHE A 105 13.46 1.43 4.97
CA PHE A 105 12.35 0.72 5.59
C PHE A 105 12.36 -0.75 5.16
N LYS A 106 11.77 -1.59 5.99
CA LYS A 106 11.58 -3.02 5.73
C LYS A 106 10.13 -3.42 5.84
N ASN A 107 9.75 -4.42 5.07
CA ASN A 107 8.48 -5.11 5.26
C ASN A 107 8.64 -6.26 6.28
N GLN A 108 7.56 -6.99 6.57
CA GLN A 108 7.57 -8.12 7.51
C GLN A 108 8.05 -9.43 6.86
N THR A 109 8.40 -9.42 5.58
CA THR A 109 8.90 -10.59 4.86
C THR A 109 10.42 -10.65 4.95
N ARG A 110 10.96 -11.86 4.86
CA ARG A 110 12.40 -12.11 4.79
C ARG A 110 12.75 -12.56 3.38
N ASN A 111 13.95 -12.23 2.95
CA ASN A 111 14.55 -12.77 1.75
C ASN A 111 14.76 -14.29 1.90
N ARG A 112 15.09 -14.98 0.81
CA ARG A 112 15.29 -16.43 0.79
C ARG A 112 16.41 -16.89 1.72
N ASP A 113 17.42 -16.05 1.91
CA ASP A 113 18.54 -16.23 2.83
C ASP A 113 18.21 -15.89 4.31
N GLY A 114 16.96 -15.50 4.59
CA GLY A 114 16.50 -15.11 5.93
C GLY A 114 16.79 -13.67 6.33
N THR A 115 17.50 -12.90 5.51
CA THR A 115 17.79 -11.49 5.77
C THR A 115 16.51 -10.63 5.65
N PRO A 116 16.42 -9.49 6.37
CA PRO A 116 15.28 -8.58 6.20
C PRO A 116 15.19 -8.04 4.76
N CYS A 117 13.98 -7.96 4.22
CA CYS A 117 13.77 -7.28 2.94
C CYS A 117 13.72 -5.76 3.18
N VAL A 118 14.83 -5.08 2.87
CA VAL A 118 15.04 -3.64 3.11
C VAL A 118 15.02 -2.89 1.77
N ARG A 119 14.50 -1.66 1.77
CA ARG A 119 14.59 -0.70 0.66
C ARG A 119 14.98 0.68 1.16
N SER A 120 15.67 1.43 0.31
CA SER A 120 16.06 2.81 0.60
C SER A 120 14.87 3.75 0.49
N VAL A 121 14.88 4.87 1.23
CA VAL A 121 13.90 5.95 1.05
C VAL A 121 14.02 6.67 -0.29
N GLU A 122 15.14 6.51 -0.99
CA GLU A 122 15.31 7.00 -2.37
C GLU A 122 14.52 6.15 -3.39
N GLU A 123 13.98 5.00 -2.98
CA GLU A 123 13.20 4.10 -3.81
C GLU A 123 11.69 4.21 -3.51
N GLN A 124 10.87 3.53 -4.32
CA GLN A 124 9.47 3.30 -3.97
C GLN A 124 9.38 2.36 -2.77
N SER A 125 8.48 2.68 -1.86
CA SER A 125 8.19 1.80 -0.72
C SER A 125 7.57 0.46 -1.13
N PHE A 126 7.62 -0.50 -0.20
CA PHE A 126 6.83 -1.72 -0.33
C PHE A 126 5.33 -1.39 -0.28
N THR A 127 4.49 -2.33 -0.73
CA THR A 127 3.04 -2.18 -0.61
C THR A 127 2.64 -1.94 0.85
N VAL A 128 1.86 -0.89 1.08
CA VAL A 128 1.24 -0.62 2.38
C VAL A 128 0.12 -1.64 2.60
N CYS A 129 0.29 -2.51 3.60
CA CYS A 129 -0.66 -3.58 3.91
C CYS A 129 -1.62 -3.19 5.03
N ALA A 130 -2.85 -3.71 4.99
CA ALA A 130 -3.83 -3.49 6.05
C ALA A 130 -3.51 -4.24 7.36
N SER A 131 -2.84 -5.39 7.25
CA SER A 131 -2.56 -6.27 8.39
C SER A 131 -1.31 -5.88 9.18
N HIS A 132 -0.39 -5.13 8.58
CA HIS A 132 0.86 -4.74 9.22
C HIS A 132 1.44 -3.49 8.56
N ALA A 133 1.96 -2.58 9.38
CA ALA A 133 2.73 -1.44 8.91
C ALA A 133 4.16 -1.87 8.53
N LEU A 134 4.80 -1.09 7.65
CA LEU A 134 6.23 -1.20 7.40
C LEU A 134 7.01 -0.70 8.63
N THR A 135 8.31 -0.93 8.63
CA THR A 135 9.19 -0.54 9.74
C THR A 135 10.32 0.33 9.21
N TRP A 136 10.50 1.52 9.79
CA TRP A 136 11.67 2.34 9.55
C TRP A 136 12.92 1.67 10.14
N CYS A 137 13.99 1.60 9.36
CA CYS A 137 15.24 0.96 9.74
C CYS A 137 16.45 1.64 9.11
N ASP A 138 17.64 1.24 9.53
CA ASP A 138 18.88 1.53 8.80
C ASP A 138 19.08 0.54 7.64
N ARG A 139 20.24 0.66 6.97
CA ARG A 139 20.64 -0.17 5.82
C ARG A 139 20.77 -1.65 6.18
N ASP A 140 21.22 -1.95 7.39
CA ASP A 140 21.42 -3.32 7.89
C ASP A 140 20.11 -3.94 8.40
N GLY A 141 19.02 -3.18 8.35
CA GLY A 141 17.70 -3.62 8.77
C GLY A 141 17.49 -3.53 10.29
N LYS A 142 18.34 -2.83 11.03
CA LYS A 142 18.11 -2.53 12.46
C LYS A 142 16.89 -1.64 12.59
N THR A 143 15.91 -2.07 13.37
CA THR A 143 14.65 -1.35 13.55
C THR A 143 14.89 -0.03 14.27
N HIS A 144 14.36 1.08 13.73
CA HIS A 144 14.24 2.35 14.42
C HIS A 144 12.85 2.49 15.05
N LYS A 145 11.79 2.40 14.22
CA LYS A 145 10.40 2.42 14.69
C LYS A 145 9.45 1.81 13.66
N VAL A 146 8.29 1.35 14.10
CA VAL A 146 7.20 0.93 13.20
C VAL A 146 6.55 2.17 12.58
N MET A 147 6.20 2.12 11.29
CA MET A 147 5.47 3.20 10.64
C MET A 147 4.12 3.44 11.32
N THR A 148 3.78 4.71 11.50
CA THR A 148 2.42 5.07 11.92
C THR A 148 1.44 4.89 10.75
N ALA A 149 0.14 4.87 11.03
CA ALA A 149 -0.86 4.93 9.96
C ALA A 149 -0.77 6.23 9.16
N ARG A 150 -0.25 7.32 9.76
CA ARG A 150 -0.01 8.59 9.07
C ARG A 150 1.17 8.47 8.10
N ASP A 151 2.26 7.81 8.51
CA ASP A 151 3.39 7.51 7.62
C ASP A 151 2.90 6.70 6.40
N SER A 152 2.09 5.67 6.66
CA SER A 152 1.46 4.85 5.62
C SER A 152 0.55 5.68 4.70
N ALA A 153 -0.18 6.65 5.25
CA ALA A 153 -1.07 7.53 4.50
C ALA A 153 -0.28 8.45 3.53
N VAL A 154 0.88 8.95 3.96
CA VAL A 154 1.79 9.73 3.09
C VAL A 154 2.25 8.87 1.91
N LEU A 155 2.68 7.62 2.14
CA LEU A 155 3.09 6.70 1.08
C LEU A 155 1.94 6.30 0.13
N MET A 156 0.70 6.32 0.62
CA MET A 156 -0.51 6.10 -0.20
C MET A 156 -0.94 7.38 -0.95
N GLY A 157 -0.33 8.53 -0.67
CA GLY A 157 -0.61 9.82 -1.31
C GLY A 157 -1.75 10.62 -0.67
N PHE A 158 -2.29 10.20 0.47
CA PHE A 158 -3.32 10.94 1.18
C PHE A 158 -2.78 12.25 1.76
N GLY A 159 -3.63 13.29 1.77
CA GLY A 159 -3.31 14.58 2.35
C GLY A 159 -3.35 14.60 3.89
N SER A 160 -2.82 15.66 4.48
CA SER A 160 -2.82 15.85 5.94
C SER A 160 -4.23 16.06 6.48
N GLU A 161 -5.14 16.58 5.66
CA GLU A 161 -6.56 16.76 5.93
C GLU A 161 -7.33 15.43 6.01
N TRP A 162 -6.79 14.34 5.47
CA TRP A 162 -7.44 13.04 5.51
C TRP A 162 -7.56 12.54 6.95
N ARG A 163 -8.78 12.34 7.43
CA ARG A 163 -9.04 11.85 8.79
C ARG A 163 -8.88 10.34 8.84
N LEU A 164 -8.00 9.88 9.72
CA LEU A 164 -7.80 8.45 9.94
C LEU A 164 -8.86 7.92 10.93
N PRO A 165 -9.34 6.67 10.74
CA PRO A 165 -10.15 5.99 11.75
C PRO A 165 -9.48 6.01 13.13
N ALA A 166 -10.30 6.06 14.19
CA ALA A 166 -9.79 5.98 15.55
C ALA A 166 -9.10 4.63 15.83
N GLY A 167 -7.95 4.69 16.50
CA GLY A 167 -7.13 3.53 16.84
C GLY A 167 -6.18 3.09 15.73
N SER A 168 -4.93 2.79 16.10
CA SER A 168 -3.84 2.50 15.14
C SER A 168 -4.14 1.32 14.20
N ARG A 169 -4.76 0.25 14.69
CA ARG A 169 -5.11 -0.93 13.89
C ARG A 169 -6.18 -0.61 12.84
N ASN A 170 -7.24 0.11 13.22
CA ASN A 170 -8.30 0.49 12.30
C ASN A 170 -7.79 1.49 11.27
N ALA A 171 -6.96 2.44 11.70
CA ALA A 171 -6.30 3.39 10.80
C ALA A 171 -5.43 2.67 9.77
N GLN A 172 -4.57 1.73 10.20
CA GLN A 172 -3.74 0.95 9.28
C GLN A 172 -4.59 0.10 8.33
N ARG A 173 -5.67 -0.52 8.82
CA ARG A 173 -6.58 -1.30 7.98
C ARG A 173 -7.24 -0.43 6.91
N GLY A 174 -7.71 0.76 7.29
CA GLY A 174 -8.31 1.72 6.36
C GLY A 174 -7.33 2.16 5.26
N VAL A 175 -6.12 2.57 5.65
CA VAL A 175 -5.08 3.01 4.71
C VAL A 175 -4.59 1.85 3.83
N GLY A 176 -4.31 0.70 4.43
CA GLY A 176 -3.74 -0.45 3.72
C GLY A 176 -4.72 -1.17 2.78
N ASN A 177 -6.04 -1.05 3.01
CA ASN A 177 -7.06 -1.56 2.07
C ASN A 177 -7.42 -0.56 0.97
N ALA A 178 -7.09 0.73 1.12
CA ALA A 178 -7.44 1.72 0.11
C ALA A 178 -6.64 1.54 -1.20
N LEU A 179 -7.13 2.15 -2.28
CA LEU A 179 -6.34 2.38 -3.49
C LEU A 179 -5.42 3.60 -3.27
N CYS A 180 -4.22 3.61 -3.87
CA CYS A 180 -3.36 4.79 -3.76
C CYS A 180 -3.99 5.97 -4.53
N VAL A 181 -3.75 7.18 -4.03
CA VAL A 181 -4.36 8.39 -4.60
C VAL A 181 -3.94 8.59 -6.06
N ALA A 182 -2.70 8.27 -6.40
CA ALA A 182 -2.16 8.40 -7.75
C ALA A 182 -2.92 7.52 -8.77
N MET A 183 -3.08 6.23 -8.48
CA MET A 183 -3.85 5.32 -9.35
C MET A 183 -5.33 5.70 -9.40
N SER A 184 -5.92 6.12 -8.28
CA SER A 184 -7.32 6.58 -8.23
C SER A 184 -7.53 7.81 -9.12
N LYS A 185 -6.61 8.78 -9.07
CA LYS A 185 -6.63 9.96 -9.95
C LYS A 185 -6.52 9.57 -11.42
N ALA A 186 -5.62 8.65 -11.76
CA ALA A 186 -5.47 8.17 -13.13
C ALA A 186 -6.76 7.53 -13.67
N ILE A 187 -7.42 6.68 -12.88
CA ILE A 187 -8.71 6.06 -13.24
C ILE A 187 -9.78 7.13 -13.50
N VAL A 188 -9.91 8.12 -12.60
CA VAL A 188 -10.92 9.18 -12.75
C VAL A 188 -10.60 10.09 -13.93
N GLN A 189 -9.33 10.44 -14.16
CA GLN A 189 -8.91 11.24 -15.32
C GLN A 189 -9.17 10.51 -16.63
N ALA A 190 -8.86 9.21 -16.70
CA ALA A 190 -9.18 8.36 -17.85
C ALA A 190 -10.68 8.35 -18.14
N ALA A 191 -11.51 8.17 -17.10
CA ALA A 191 -12.96 8.19 -17.24
C ALA A 191 -13.50 9.55 -17.72
N ILE A 192 -12.95 10.66 -17.20
CA ILE A 192 -13.31 12.01 -17.64
C ILE A 192 -12.93 12.22 -19.11
N ALA A 193 -11.70 11.88 -19.49
CA ALA A 193 -11.22 12.02 -20.87
C ALA A 193 -12.09 11.24 -21.86
N LEU A 194 -12.46 10.00 -21.52
CA LEU A 194 -13.37 9.20 -22.36
C LEU A 194 -14.77 9.79 -22.46
N ARG A 195 -15.27 10.43 -21.40
CA ARG A 195 -16.61 11.03 -21.37
C ARG A 195 -16.67 12.36 -22.12
N THR A 196 -15.65 13.20 -21.99
CA THR A 196 -15.65 14.58 -22.50
C THR A 196 -14.88 14.74 -23.80
N GLY A 197 -14.08 13.74 -24.21
CA GLY A 197 -13.12 13.86 -25.31
C GLY A 197 -11.92 14.76 -25.00
N ALA A 198 -11.78 15.21 -23.74
CA ALA A 198 -10.66 16.05 -23.34
C ALA A 198 -9.35 15.25 -23.34
N PRO A 199 -8.21 15.87 -23.72
CA PRO A 199 -6.92 15.19 -23.62
C PRO A 199 -6.61 14.88 -22.16
N ILE A 200 -5.95 13.75 -21.93
CA ILE A 200 -5.40 13.43 -20.61
C ILE A 200 -4.30 14.45 -20.33
N PRO A 201 -4.27 15.07 -19.13
CA PRO A 201 -3.15 15.90 -18.73
C PRO A 201 -1.86 15.07 -18.79
N THR A 202 -1.02 15.31 -19.80
CA THR A 202 0.33 14.76 -19.84
C THR A 202 1.06 15.34 -18.65
N ALA A 203 1.59 14.48 -17.77
CA ALA A 203 2.44 14.95 -16.69
C ALA A 203 3.53 15.85 -17.32
N PRO A 204 3.75 17.08 -16.82
CA PRO A 204 4.77 17.93 -17.39
C PRO A 204 6.08 17.15 -17.39
N LEU A 205 6.70 17.02 -18.57
CA LEU A 205 8.09 16.60 -18.69
C LEU A 205 8.88 17.63 -17.90
N LEU A 206 9.15 17.35 -16.63
CA LEU A 206 10.02 18.19 -15.82
C LEU A 206 11.34 18.24 -16.58
N SER A 207 11.65 19.43 -17.09
CA SER A 207 12.92 19.74 -17.72
C SER A 207 14.02 19.15 -16.84
N THR A 208 14.85 18.29 -17.43
CA THR A 208 16.06 17.79 -16.80
C THR A 208 16.72 18.92 -16.03
N PRO A 209 17.04 18.76 -14.73
CA PRO A 209 17.78 19.78 -14.03
C PRO A 209 19.03 20.11 -14.86
N PRO A 210 19.38 21.41 -15.01
CA PRO A 210 20.57 21.77 -15.75
C PRO A 210 21.76 20.99 -15.18
N PRO A 211 22.71 20.55 -16.03
CA PRO A 211 23.88 19.82 -15.57
C PRO A 211 24.51 20.58 -14.39
N PRO A 212 24.97 19.88 -13.35
CA PRO A 212 25.59 20.54 -12.20
C PRO A 212 26.65 21.50 -12.72
N GLY A 213 26.46 22.79 -12.42
CA GLY A 213 27.45 23.80 -12.73
C GLY A 213 28.81 23.39 -12.15
N PRO A 214 29.92 23.83 -12.75
CA PRO A 214 31.25 23.51 -12.26
C PRO A 214 31.32 23.79 -10.76
N PRO A 215 31.93 22.88 -9.96
CA PRO A 215 31.98 23.03 -8.52
C PRO A 215 32.58 24.39 -8.17
N ALA A 216 31.86 25.16 -7.36
CA ALA A 216 32.39 26.37 -6.76
C ALA A 216 33.68 26.03 -6.00
N PRO A 217 34.73 26.86 -6.06
CA PRO A 217 35.99 26.60 -5.38
C PRO A 217 35.73 26.45 -3.87
N THR A 218 35.94 25.22 -3.39
CA THR A 218 35.85 24.86 -1.98
C THR A 218 36.93 25.62 -1.23
N SER A 219 36.56 26.65 -0.46
CA SER A 219 37.43 27.20 0.57
C SER A 219 37.66 26.11 1.61
N THR A 220 38.89 25.58 1.64
CA THR A 220 39.40 24.62 2.61
C THR A 220 39.15 25.14 4.04
N PRO A 221 38.34 24.46 4.87
CA PRO A 221 38.31 24.74 6.30
C PRO A 221 39.56 24.16 6.95
N GLU A 222 40.21 24.99 7.76
CA GLU A 222 41.33 24.67 8.63
C GLU A 222 40.98 23.49 9.56
N PRO A 223 41.86 22.47 9.70
CA PRO A 223 41.57 21.30 10.52
C PRO A 223 41.56 21.65 12.02
N PRO A 224 40.50 21.29 12.77
CA PRO A 224 40.50 21.43 14.21
C PRO A 224 41.47 20.45 14.88
N ALA A 225 42.09 20.91 15.96
CA ALA A 225 43.07 20.19 16.76
C ALA A 225 42.56 18.82 17.25
N PRO A 226 43.45 17.82 17.39
CA PRO A 226 43.07 16.47 17.81
C PRO A 226 42.57 16.44 19.26
N PRO A 227 41.47 15.71 19.55
CA PRO A 227 41.00 15.52 20.91
C PRO A 227 41.87 14.53 21.70
N ALA A 228 42.01 14.81 22.99
CA ALA A 228 42.74 14.00 23.97
C ALA A 228 42.14 12.58 24.15
N PRO A 229 42.96 11.58 24.54
CA PRO A 229 42.53 10.19 24.67
C PRO A 229 41.60 9.99 25.88
N PRO A 230 40.52 9.17 25.76
CA PRO A 230 39.66 8.84 26.88
C PRO A 230 40.29 7.80 27.81
N THR A 231 40.13 8.05 29.10
CA THR A 231 40.53 7.24 30.25
C THR A 231 39.71 5.94 30.32
N LEU A 232 40.38 4.82 30.53
CA LEU A 232 39.81 3.49 30.79
C LEU A 232 38.93 3.50 32.06
N ALA A 233 37.68 3.08 31.93
CA ALA A 233 36.81 2.73 33.06
C ALA A 233 36.08 1.42 32.77
N GLU A 234 35.91 0.65 33.82
CA GLU A 234 35.74 -0.79 33.89
C GLU A 234 34.39 -1.33 33.39
N GLN A 235 34.43 -2.55 32.83
CA GLN A 235 33.26 -3.39 32.56
C GLN A 235 32.86 -4.20 33.80
N PRO A 236 31.55 -4.34 34.09
CA PRO A 236 31.05 -5.52 34.77
C PRO A 236 30.38 -6.49 33.79
N SER A 237 30.84 -7.73 33.91
CA SER A 237 30.29 -8.97 33.36
C SER A 237 28.82 -9.20 33.78
N SER A 238 27.97 -9.65 32.86
CA SER A 238 26.70 -10.31 33.21
C SER A 238 26.42 -11.51 32.31
N ALA A 239 26.21 -12.64 32.96
CA ALA A 239 26.11 -13.99 32.43
C ALA A 239 24.87 -14.25 31.57
N ALA A 240 25.04 -15.18 30.63
CA ALA A 240 24.05 -15.68 29.69
C ALA A 240 23.00 -16.59 30.34
N SER A 241 21.74 -16.42 29.95
CA SER A 241 20.66 -17.40 30.12
C SER A 241 20.26 -17.91 28.73
N SER A 242 20.60 -19.16 28.45
CA SER A 242 20.29 -19.86 27.21
C SER A 242 18.95 -20.59 27.31
N THR A 243 17.96 -20.17 26.53
CA THR A 243 16.74 -20.96 26.27
C THR A 243 16.63 -21.22 24.76
N PRO A 244 16.43 -22.46 24.30
CA PRO A 244 16.61 -22.83 22.89
C PRO A 244 15.52 -22.26 21.95
N PRO A 245 15.84 -22.04 20.66
CA PRO A 245 15.05 -21.19 19.76
C PRO A 245 13.81 -21.85 19.13
N ARG A 246 13.59 -23.15 19.36
CA ARG A 246 12.60 -23.93 18.58
C ARG A 246 11.15 -23.79 19.05
N GLU A 247 10.88 -23.50 20.33
CA GLU A 247 9.50 -23.41 20.84
C GLU A 247 8.81 -22.06 20.60
N LYS A 248 9.56 -20.97 20.37
CA LYS A 248 8.97 -19.65 20.10
C LYS A 248 8.41 -19.51 18.68
N ALA A 249 8.98 -20.23 17.71
CA ALA A 249 8.53 -20.17 16.32
C ALA A 249 7.13 -20.80 16.15
N ASP A 250 6.86 -21.90 16.84
CA ASP A 250 5.61 -22.65 16.69
C ASP A 250 4.43 -21.98 17.43
N ARG A 251 4.73 -21.31 18.56
CA ARG A 251 3.74 -20.53 19.32
C ARG A 251 3.30 -19.25 18.57
N GLY A 252 4.17 -18.69 17.71
CA GLY A 252 3.86 -17.55 16.86
C GLY A 252 2.94 -17.88 15.68
N LEU A 253 3.13 -19.06 15.06
CA LEU A 253 2.32 -19.50 13.92
C LEU A 253 0.87 -19.84 14.34
N ARG A 254 0.69 -20.51 15.48
CA ARG A 254 -0.64 -20.81 16.05
C ARG A 254 -1.43 -19.56 16.46
N LYS A 255 -0.75 -18.49 16.91
CA LYS A 255 -1.39 -17.19 17.21
C LYS A 255 -1.85 -16.45 15.95
N ARG A 256 -1.10 -16.57 14.84
CA ARG A 256 -1.47 -15.97 13.55
C ARG A 256 -2.67 -16.65 12.91
N LEU A 257 -2.80 -17.98 13.03
CA LEU A 257 -3.95 -18.72 12.53
C LEU A 257 -5.24 -18.40 13.30
N ARG A 258 -5.21 -18.30 14.64
CA ARG A 258 -6.40 -17.91 15.44
C ARG A 258 -6.91 -16.48 15.17
N THR A 259 -6.03 -15.57 14.76
CA THR A 259 -6.40 -14.16 14.49
C THR A 259 -7.19 -14.02 13.17
N ILE A 260 -7.07 -14.99 12.26
CA ILE A 260 -7.82 -15.03 10.99
C ILE A 260 -9.22 -15.67 11.18
N GLU A 261 -9.40 -16.54 12.17
CA GLU A 261 -10.69 -17.19 12.45
C GLU A 261 -11.64 -16.37 13.34
N SER A 262 -11.11 -15.48 14.18
CA SER A 262 -11.91 -14.68 15.12
C SER A 262 -12.94 -13.72 14.48
N PRO A 263 -12.75 -13.16 13.26
CA PRO A 263 -13.78 -12.34 12.63
C PRO A 263 -14.94 -13.14 12.01
N ILE A 264 -14.78 -14.46 11.81
CA ILE A 264 -15.77 -15.30 11.12
C ILE A 264 -16.88 -15.77 12.09
N ARG A 265 -16.58 -15.92 13.39
CA ARG A 265 -17.59 -16.32 14.39
C ARG A 265 -18.53 -15.20 14.84
N GLY A 266 -18.22 -13.94 14.55
CA GLY A 266 -19.06 -12.79 14.94
C GLY A 266 -20.24 -12.50 13.99
N LEU A 267 -20.34 -13.18 12.85
CA LEU A 267 -21.34 -12.92 11.81
C LEU A 267 -22.46 -13.98 11.72
N HIS A 268 -22.44 -15.00 12.58
CA HIS A 268 -23.47 -16.06 12.65
C HIS A 268 -24.16 -16.14 14.02
N GLY A 269 -24.34 -15.01 14.70
CA GLY A 269 -25.25 -14.96 15.83
C GLY A 269 -26.70 -15.18 15.35
N PRO A 270 -27.51 -16.00 16.05
CA PRO A 270 -28.91 -16.21 15.69
C PRO A 270 -29.66 -14.86 15.73
N SER A 271 -30.38 -14.57 14.64
CA SER A 271 -31.24 -13.40 14.54
C SER A 271 -32.31 -13.46 15.65
N PRO A 272 -32.54 -12.39 16.42
CA PRO A 272 -33.61 -12.37 17.42
C PRO A 272 -34.95 -12.50 16.69
N SER A 273 -35.72 -13.51 17.09
CA SER A 273 -37.10 -13.73 16.69
C SER A 273 -37.97 -12.55 17.14
N HIS A 274 -38.66 -11.92 16.19
CA HIS A 274 -39.72 -10.96 16.47
C HIS A 274 -40.86 -11.64 17.24
N PRO A 275 -41.39 -11.03 18.32
CA PRO A 275 -42.63 -11.50 18.93
C PRO A 275 -43.83 -11.04 18.10
N ASP A 276 -44.75 -11.99 17.90
CA ASP A 276 -46.03 -11.85 17.20
C ASP A 276 -46.90 -10.74 17.80
N ALA A 277 -47.54 -9.98 16.91
CA ALA A 277 -48.58 -9.02 17.24
C ALA A 277 -49.88 -9.77 17.59
N ALA A 278 -50.29 -9.70 18.84
CA ALA A 278 -51.61 -10.13 19.27
C ALA A 278 -52.66 -9.10 18.84
N ALA A 279 -53.65 -9.59 18.10
CA ALA A 279 -54.91 -8.89 17.85
C ALA A 279 -55.66 -8.68 19.17
N THR A 280 -56.25 -7.49 19.33
CA THR A 280 -57.31 -7.24 20.31
C THR A 280 -58.50 -6.70 19.55
N GLU A 281 -59.57 -7.50 19.56
CA GLU A 281 -60.95 -7.08 19.32
C GLU A 281 -61.44 -6.35 20.57
N ASP A 282 -62.03 -5.18 20.39
CA ASP A 282 -63.24 -4.68 21.04
C ASP A 282 -63.76 -3.45 20.26
#